data_AF-A0A9N8Z2A7-F1
#
_entry.id   AF-A0A9N8Z2A7-F1
#
_cell.length_a   1.000
_cell.length_b   1.000
_cell.length_c   1.000
_cell.angle_alpha   90.00
_cell.angle_beta   90.00
_cell.angle_gamma   90.00
#
_symmetry.space_group_name_H-M   'P 1'
#
loop_
_entity.id
_entity.type
_entity.pdbx_description
1 polymer ?
#
loop_
_entity_poly.entity_id
_entity_poly.type
_entity_poly.pdbx_seq_one_letter_code
_entity_poly.pdbx_strand_id
1 'polypeptide(L)'
;MEVSKSIVFDRKIYNYFDLPKGYQITQQKLPLATLGYLPVIREDGIEEVPIKVLQIEEDTAKSSYDTEGVKLDFNRAGNPLVELVTEPVFQTLEDVSRFVKQLQNLLRYLEVSEAKMEKGQLRIDLNVSLQLGDKYSTPRYEIKNLNSLANIEKAMKYEIKKHQLLFSQGKNPPFSQTLGFDEAQQATVSHREKTTYFYLPEVNIPPIRIKPNEIKKIKELKQSDPKLAQEVNKNPPLLKIFNFLEKKKFLTKEEYKEKKLENEEIKAIIKELIETKKPFAALAKKYEKTTKVNENLLEQELKNL
;
A
#
# COMPACT_ATOMS: atom_id res chain seq x y z
N MET A 1 -4.04 -6.67 -15.13
CA MET A 1 -4.92 -7.63 -14.45
C MET A 1 -6.04 -8.04 -15.39
N GLU A 2 -6.52 -9.26 -15.25
CA GLU A 2 -7.72 -9.74 -15.91
C GLU A 2 -8.95 -9.41 -15.06
N VAL A 3 -9.85 -8.59 -15.59
CA VAL A 3 -11.10 -8.22 -14.91
C VAL A 3 -12.12 -9.33 -15.11
N SER A 4 -12.73 -9.77 -14.02
CA SER A 4 -13.76 -10.80 -14.03
C SER A 4 -14.99 -10.35 -14.84
N LYS A 5 -15.58 -11.27 -15.63
CA LYS A 5 -16.86 -11.01 -16.33
C LYS A 5 -18.03 -10.87 -15.38
N SER A 6 -17.89 -11.43 -14.18
CA SER A 6 -18.87 -11.34 -13.09
C SER A 6 -18.17 -11.43 -11.75
N ILE A 7 -18.67 -10.69 -10.77
CA ILE A 7 -18.21 -10.75 -9.38
C ILE A 7 -19.35 -11.23 -8.48
N VAL A 8 -18.98 -11.91 -7.39
CA VAL A 8 -19.93 -12.30 -6.33
C VAL A 8 -19.34 -11.91 -4.99
N PHE A 9 -20.20 -11.49 -4.08
CA PHE A 9 -19.82 -11.23 -2.70
C PHE A 9 -20.04 -12.47 -1.84
N ASP A 10 -19.16 -12.62 -0.86
CA ASP A 10 -19.19 -13.66 0.15
C ASP A 10 -19.16 -12.99 1.53
N ARG A 11 -19.79 -13.63 2.51
CA ARG A 11 -19.74 -13.28 3.93
C ARG A 11 -18.57 -14.00 4.57
N LYS A 12 -17.56 -13.26 5.00
CA LYS A 12 -16.49 -13.76 5.88
C LYS A 12 -16.95 -13.65 7.32
N ILE A 13 -17.22 -14.78 7.96
CA ILE A 13 -17.88 -14.84 9.27
C ILE A 13 -16.83 -14.83 10.39
N TYR A 14 -16.93 -13.87 11.29
CA TYR A 14 -16.22 -13.81 12.56
C TYR A 14 -16.90 -12.85 13.53
N ASN A 15 -16.85 -13.19 14.81
CA ASN A 15 -17.43 -12.35 15.86
C ASN A 15 -16.36 -11.44 16.43
N TYR A 16 -16.57 -10.13 16.29
CA TYR A 16 -15.77 -9.10 16.94
C TYR A 16 -16.62 -7.87 17.20
N PHE A 17 -16.31 -7.10 18.24
CA PHE A 17 -17.12 -5.96 18.66
C PHE A 17 -17.23 -4.87 17.58
N ASP A 18 -16.22 -4.75 16.72
CA ASP A 18 -16.17 -3.77 15.64
C ASP A 18 -16.95 -4.16 14.37
N LEU A 19 -17.54 -5.37 14.37
CA LEU A 19 -18.26 -5.93 13.24
C LEU A 19 -19.66 -6.38 13.69
N PRO A 20 -20.64 -5.45 13.70
CA PRO A 20 -21.92 -5.68 14.36
C PRO A 20 -22.79 -6.72 13.64
N LYS A 21 -22.51 -6.98 12.36
CA LYS A 21 -23.20 -8.00 11.55
C LYS A 21 -22.75 -9.42 11.87
N GLY A 22 -21.61 -9.60 12.54
CA GLY A 22 -20.95 -10.91 12.72
C GLY A 22 -20.33 -11.49 11.44
N TYR A 23 -20.33 -10.70 10.35
CA TYR A 23 -19.67 -11.05 9.10
C TYR A 23 -19.28 -9.79 8.31
N GLN A 24 -18.19 -9.90 7.57
CA GLN A 24 -17.68 -8.89 6.65
C GLN A 24 -18.04 -9.30 5.23
N ILE A 25 -18.66 -8.39 4.48
CA ILE A 25 -18.90 -8.58 3.04
C ILE A 25 -17.57 -8.40 2.30
N THR A 26 -17.13 -9.43 1.60
CA THR A 26 -15.86 -9.48 0.84
C THR A 26 -16.06 -10.33 -0.42
N GLN A 27 -15.00 -10.70 -1.13
CA GLN A 27 -15.07 -11.63 -2.28
C GLN A 27 -14.06 -12.75 -2.08
N GLN A 28 -14.51 -14.00 -2.10
CA GLN A 28 -13.63 -15.16 -2.04
C GLN A 28 -13.68 -15.96 -3.34
N LYS A 29 -14.88 -16.15 -3.92
CA LYS A 29 -15.07 -17.05 -5.07
C LYS A 29 -14.77 -16.39 -6.40
N LEU A 30 -15.42 -15.25 -6.68
CA LEU A 30 -15.23 -14.50 -7.93
C LEU A 30 -14.82 -13.07 -7.60
N PRO A 31 -13.51 -12.82 -7.38
CA PRO A 31 -12.98 -11.49 -7.08
C PRO A 31 -13.07 -10.58 -8.31
N LEU A 32 -12.85 -9.29 -8.09
CA LEU A 32 -12.91 -8.26 -9.14
C LEU A 32 -11.92 -8.50 -10.27
N ALA A 33 -10.67 -8.81 -9.93
CA ALA A 33 -9.64 -9.07 -10.91
C ALA A 33 -8.58 -10.03 -10.39
N THR A 34 -7.92 -10.75 -11.30
CA THR A 34 -6.82 -11.68 -11.02
C THR A 34 -5.66 -11.45 -11.99
N LEU A 35 -4.54 -12.14 -11.77
CA LEU A 35 -3.42 -12.21 -12.73
C LEU A 35 -2.94 -10.82 -13.21
N GLY A 36 -2.49 -10.04 -12.23
CA GLY A 36 -1.95 -8.71 -12.44
C GLY A 36 -0.45 -8.65 -12.32
N TYR A 37 0.09 -7.47 -12.62
CA TYR A 37 1.45 -7.10 -12.28
C TYR A 37 1.50 -5.60 -12.02
N LEU A 38 2.38 -5.19 -11.10
CA LEU A 38 2.72 -3.80 -10.86
C LEU A 38 4.19 -3.60 -11.23
N PRO A 39 4.53 -2.73 -12.19
CA PRO A 39 5.91 -2.42 -12.50
C PRO A 39 6.53 -1.60 -11.37
N VAL A 40 7.59 -2.12 -10.76
CA VAL A 40 8.38 -1.52 -9.70
C VAL A 40 9.75 -1.15 -10.24
N ILE A 41 10.16 0.09 -10.00
CA ILE A 41 11.44 0.61 -10.50
C ILE A 41 12.55 0.38 -9.51
N ARG A 42 13.68 -0.10 -10.03
CA ARG A 42 14.93 -0.36 -9.33
C ARG A 42 16.08 0.32 -10.07
N GLU A 43 17.24 0.34 -9.44
CA GLU A 43 18.46 0.90 -10.04
C GLU A 43 18.91 0.12 -11.28
N ASP A 44 18.65 -1.18 -11.31
CA ASP A 44 19.03 -2.12 -12.37
C ASP A 44 17.94 -2.32 -13.44
N GLY A 45 16.74 -1.75 -13.27
CA GLY A 45 15.67 -1.82 -14.25
C GLY A 45 14.26 -1.76 -13.69
N ILE A 46 13.30 -2.26 -14.47
CA ILE A 46 11.90 -2.39 -14.07
C ILE A 46 11.62 -3.85 -13.79
N GLU A 47 11.19 -4.17 -12.57
CA GLU A 47 10.69 -5.49 -12.21
C GLU A 47 9.16 -5.48 -12.17
N GLU A 48 8.54 -6.47 -12.79
CA GLU A 48 7.09 -6.65 -12.72
C GLU A 48 6.75 -7.51 -11.50
N VAL A 49 6.14 -6.90 -10.48
CA VAL A 49 5.69 -7.62 -9.29
C VAL A 49 4.31 -8.23 -9.57
N PRO A 50 4.17 -9.57 -9.64
CA PRO A 50 2.88 -10.22 -9.85
C PRO A 50 1.87 -9.95 -8.74
N ILE A 51 0.65 -9.61 -9.16
CA ILE A 51 -0.52 -9.42 -8.31
C ILE A 51 -1.45 -10.63 -8.49
N LYS A 52 -1.72 -11.32 -7.40
CA LYS A 52 -2.56 -12.53 -7.40
C LYS A 52 -4.03 -12.19 -7.61
N VAL A 53 -4.55 -11.30 -6.77
CA VAL A 53 -5.99 -10.97 -6.74
C VAL A 53 -6.22 -9.53 -6.28
N LEU A 54 -7.31 -8.95 -6.79
CA LEU A 54 -7.90 -7.69 -6.36
C LEU A 54 -9.36 -7.95 -6.01
N GLN A 55 -9.76 -7.67 -4.77
CA GLN A 55 -11.11 -7.91 -4.28
C GLN A 55 -11.70 -6.69 -3.59
N ILE A 56 -13.03 -6.58 -3.65
CA ILE A 56 -13.78 -5.51 -2.99
C ILE A 56 -14.30 -6.04 -1.66
N GLU A 57 -14.15 -5.25 -0.61
CA GLU A 57 -14.71 -5.56 0.70
C GLU A 57 -15.16 -4.30 1.44
N GLU A 58 -15.78 -4.49 2.60
CA GLU A 58 -16.16 -3.40 3.49
C GLU A 58 -15.21 -3.27 4.69
N ASP A 59 -15.04 -2.05 5.19
CA ASP A 59 -14.27 -1.79 6.40
C ASP A 59 -15.07 -2.08 7.69
N THR A 60 -14.34 -2.33 8.79
CA THR A 60 -14.92 -2.50 10.13
C THR A 60 -14.95 -1.19 10.92
N ALA A 61 -15.71 -1.18 12.00
CA ALA A 61 -15.71 -0.06 12.95
C ALA A 61 -14.32 0.13 13.57
N LYS A 62 -14.10 1.28 14.20
CA LYS A 62 -12.89 1.51 14.98
C LYS A 62 -13.17 1.16 16.44
N SER A 63 -12.35 0.29 17.02
CA SER A 63 -12.36 0.00 18.46
C SER A 63 -11.25 0.77 19.18
N SER A 64 -11.57 1.39 20.31
CA SER A 64 -10.59 1.95 21.25
C SER A 64 -10.85 1.42 22.65
N TYR A 65 -9.78 1.12 23.38
CA TYR A 65 -9.82 0.55 24.71
C TYR A 65 -9.42 1.61 25.72
N ASP A 66 -10.19 1.75 26.80
CA ASP A 66 -9.85 2.58 27.94
C ASP A 66 -10.17 1.84 29.25
N THR A 67 -10.03 2.54 30.38
CA THR A 67 -10.28 1.99 31.71
C THR A 67 -11.75 1.65 31.97
N GLU A 68 -12.68 2.20 31.19
CA GLU A 68 -14.13 2.02 31.34
C GLU A 68 -14.66 0.90 30.42
N GLY A 69 -13.90 0.53 29.38
CA GLY A 69 -14.20 -0.61 28.52
C GLY A 69 -13.80 -0.39 27.07
N VAL A 70 -14.61 -0.92 26.15
CA VAL A 70 -14.41 -0.79 24.71
C VAL A 70 -15.35 0.27 24.15
N LYS A 71 -14.79 1.33 23.56
CA LYS A 71 -15.52 2.32 22.79
C LYS A 71 -15.47 1.96 21.31
N LEU A 72 -16.64 1.98 20.66
CA LEU A 72 -16.82 1.61 19.26
C LEU A 72 -17.28 2.82 18.46
N ASP A 73 -16.55 3.15 17.39
CA ASP A 73 -16.91 4.19 16.44
C ASP A 73 -17.25 3.55 15.08
N PHE A 74 -18.54 3.57 14.74
CA PHE A 74 -19.08 2.97 13.52
C PHE A 74 -19.04 3.88 12.29
N ASN A 75 -18.52 5.11 12.39
CA ASN A 75 -18.48 6.04 11.24
C ASN A 75 -17.69 5.49 10.04
N ARG A 76 -16.76 4.55 10.28
CA ARG A 76 -15.96 3.90 9.23
C ARG A 76 -16.57 2.58 8.73
N ALA A 77 -17.48 1.97 9.50
CA ALA A 77 -18.02 0.66 9.17
C ALA A 77 -18.81 0.72 7.85
N GLY A 78 -18.52 -0.21 6.94
CA GLY A 78 -19.15 -0.24 5.62
C GLY A 78 -18.43 0.59 4.54
N ASN A 79 -17.36 1.32 4.88
CA ASN A 79 -16.57 2.03 3.89
C ASN A 79 -15.99 1.04 2.85
N PRO A 80 -15.97 1.40 1.56
CA PRO A 80 -15.45 0.53 0.52
C PRO A 80 -13.93 0.39 0.65
N LEU A 81 -13.46 -0.86 0.61
CA LEU A 81 -12.06 -1.22 0.56
C LEU A 81 -11.78 -2.05 -0.68
N VAL A 82 -10.53 -1.97 -1.13
CA VAL A 82 -9.98 -2.86 -2.14
C VAL A 82 -8.79 -3.57 -1.51
N GLU A 83 -8.89 -4.88 -1.37
CA GLU A 83 -7.77 -5.72 -0.93
C GLU A 83 -7.02 -6.19 -2.18
N LEU A 84 -5.71 -5.90 -2.20
CA LEU A 84 -4.78 -6.33 -3.21
C LEU A 84 -3.81 -7.33 -2.59
N VAL A 85 -3.70 -8.52 -3.17
CA VAL A 85 -2.79 -9.57 -2.71
C VAL A 85 -1.73 -9.81 -3.77
N THR A 86 -0.46 -9.73 -3.38
CA THR A 86 0.69 -10.05 -4.25
C THR A 86 0.97 -11.54 -4.26
N GLU A 87 1.69 -12.02 -5.26
CA GLU A 87 2.40 -13.30 -5.13
C GLU A 87 3.60 -13.13 -4.16
N PRO A 88 4.11 -14.23 -3.54
CA PRO A 88 5.18 -14.15 -2.55
C PRO A 88 6.57 -14.04 -3.20
N VAL A 89 6.80 -12.95 -3.94
CA VAL A 89 8.02 -12.75 -4.75
C VAL A 89 9.07 -11.84 -4.11
N PHE A 90 8.72 -11.13 -3.03
CA PHE A 90 9.64 -10.20 -2.39
C PHE A 90 10.75 -10.93 -1.64
N GLN A 91 12.00 -10.56 -1.94
CA GLN A 91 13.18 -11.11 -1.27
C GLN A 91 13.79 -10.13 -0.27
N THR A 92 13.61 -8.82 -0.48
CA THR A 92 14.17 -7.78 0.39
C THR A 92 13.10 -6.82 0.90
N LEU A 93 13.37 -6.18 2.04
CA LEU A 93 12.52 -5.10 2.57
C LEU A 93 12.50 -3.88 1.66
N GLU A 94 13.59 -3.66 0.93
CA GLU A 94 13.69 -2.56 0.00
C GLU A 94 12.69 -2.73 -1.14
N ASP A 95 12.53 -3.95 -1.64
CA ASP A 95 11.54 -4.27 -2.69
C ASP A 95 10.11 -4.06 -2.21
N VAL A 96 9.81 -4.45 -0.97
CA VAL A 96 8.51 -4.18 -0.34
C VAL A 96 8.27 -2.68 -0.25
N SER A 97 9.23 -1.91 0.24
CA SER A 97 9.13 -0.45 0.35
C SER A 97 8.96 0.23 -1.01
N ARG A 98 9.69 -0.22 -2.05
CA ARG A 98 9.55 0.27 -3.43
C ARG A 98 8.16 -0.05 -3.97
N PHE A 99 7.69 -1.29 -3.83
CA PHE A 99 6.36 -1.71 -4.27
C PHE A 99 5.25 -0.88 -3.63
N VAL A 100 5.29 -0.69 -2.32
CA VAL A 100 4.27 0.08 -1.57
C VAL A 100 4.24 1.53 -2.05
N LYS A 101 5.40 2.18 -2.17
CA LYS A 101 5.48 3.54 -2.71
C LYS A 101 4.89 3.58 -4.12
N GLN A 102 5.25 2.60 -4.95
CA GLN A 102 4.79 2.56 -6.33
C GLN A 102 3.27 2.39 -6.44
N LEU A 103 2.69 1.57 -5.56
CA LEU A 103 1.25 1.40 -5.44
C LEU A 103 0.57 2.69 -4.95
N GLN A 104 1.11 3.36 -3.93
CA GLN A 104 0.58 4.66 -3.48
C GLN A 104 0.53 5.67 -4.61
N ASN A 105 1.61 5.76 -5.39
CA ASN A 105 1.71 6.69 -6.51
C ASN A 105 0.67 6.36 -7.59
N LEU A 106 0.52 5.08 -7.93
CA LEU A 106 -0.49 4.63 -8.88
C LEU A 106 -1.91 4.99 -8.40
N LEU A 107 -2.24 4.71 -7.14
CA LEU A 107 -3.57 4.99 -6.57
C LEU A 107 -3.90 6.49 -6.58
N ARG A 108 -2.91 7.33 -6.25
CA ARG A 108 -3.03 8.80 -6.29
C ARG A 108 -3.16 9.31 -7.73
N TYR A 109 -2.39 8.72 -8.64
CA TYR A 109 -2.45 9.06 -10.06
C TYR A 109 -3.82 8.73 -10.68
N LEU A 110 -4.37 7.57 -10.32
CA LEU A 110 -5.71 7.13 -10.74
C LEU A 110 -6.85 7.94 -10.07
N GLU A 111 -6.52 8.75 -9.07
CA GLU A 111 -7.46 9.52 -8.23
C GLU A 111 -8.50 8.64 -7.51
N VAL A 112 -8.13 7.37 -7.22
CA VAL A 112 -9.02 6.42 -6.51
C VAL A 112 -8.76 6.39 -5.01
N SER A 113 -7.58 6.83 -4.55
CA SER A 113 -7.26 6.98 -3.13
C SER A 113 -6.07 7.92 -2.93
N GLU A 114 -6.08 8.70 -1.84
CA GLU A 114 -4.89 9.43 -1.36
C GLU A 114 -3.80 8.47 -0.82
N ALA A 115 -4.17 7.23 -0.49
CA ALA A 115 -3.30 6.14 -0.04
C ALA A 115 -2.37 6.54 1.13
N LYS A 116 -2.86 7.37 2.06
CA LYS A 116 -2.14 7.80 3.26
C LYS A 116 -2.26 6.77 4.36
N MET A 117 -1.12 6.19 4.75
CA MET A 117 -1.07 5.17 5.81
C MET A 117 -1.43 5.76 7.18
N GLU A 118 -0.99 6.99 7.45
CA GLU A 118 -1.26 7.72 8.68
C GLU A 118 -2.75 8.05 8.88
N LYS A 119 -3.52 8.10 7.79
CA LYS A 119 -4.98 8.24 7.81
C LYS A 119 -5.72 6.90 7.74
N GLY A 120 -5.00 5.78 7.69
CA GLY A 120 -5.59 4.44 7.55
C GLY A 120 -6.17 4.13 6.16
N GLN A 121 -5.87 4.95 5.14
CA GLN A 121 -6.35 4.79 3.76
C GLN A 121 -5.56 3.74 2.97
N LEU A 122 -4.38 3.37 3.46
CA LEU A 122 -3.60 2.23 2.98
C LEU A 122 -3.11 1.43 4.18
N ARG A 123 -3.41 0.13 4.20
CA ARG A 123 -3.02 -0.82 5.24
C ARG A 123 -2.23 -1.96 4.59
N ILE A 124 -1.26 -2.48 5.32
CA ILE A 124 -0.37 -3.53 4.84
C ILE A 124 -0.22 -4.57 5.95
N ASP A 125 -0.54 -5.81 5.61
CA ASP A 125 -0.20 -6.98 6.39
C ASP A 125 0.94 -7.73 5.67
N LEU A 126 2.03 -7.99 6.37
CA LEU A 126 3.21 -8.62 5.79
C LEU A 126 3.19 -10.12 6.07
N ASN A 127 3.24 -10.94 5.02
CA ASN A 127 3.44 -12.39 5.14
C ASN A 127 4.91 -12.71 4.82
N VAL A 128 5.62 -13.31 5.77
CA VAL A 128 7.06 -13.56 5.64
C VAL A 128 7.45 -14.96 6.11
N SER A 129 8.42 -15.54 5.40
CA SER A 129 9.19 -16.70 5.85
C SER A 129 10.67 -16.31 5.78
N LEU A 130 11.44 -16.62 6.82
CA LEU A 130 12.86 -16.32 6.91
C LEU A 130 13.68 -17.58 6.68
N GLN A 131 14.74 -17.46 5.89
CA GLN A 131 15.73 -18.51 5.67
C GLN A 131 17.10 -18.03 6.18
N LEU A 132 17.72 -18.81 7.06
CA LEU A 132 19.05 -18.55 7.62
C LEU A 132 19.96 -19.75 7.33
N GLY A 133 20.84 -19.60 6.33
CA GLY A 133 21.60 -20.72 5.79
C GLY A 133 20.71 -21.84 5.25
N ASP A 134 21.23 -23.06 5.23
CA ASP A 134 20.54 -24.19 4.57
C ASP A 134 19.59 -24.96 5.51
N LYS A 135 19.74 -24.80 6.83
CA LYS A 135 19.08 -25.66 7.83
C LYS A 135 17.98 -24.97 8.64
N TYR A 136 17.81 -23.66 8.50
CA TYR A 136 16.85 -22.89 9.28
C TYR A 136 15.88 -22.16 8.36
N SER A 137 14.61 -22.58 8.38
CA SER A 137 13.53 -21.97 7.63
C SER A 137 12.32 -21.81 8.54
N THR A 138 11.79 -20.59 8.65
CA THR A 138 10.60 -20.35 9.46
C THR A 138 9.34 -20.77 8.71
N PRO A 139 8.28 -21.20 9.41
CA PRO A 139 6.95 -21.20 8.82
C PRO A 139 6.53 -19.76 8.48
N ARG A 140 5.42 -19.63 7.76
CA ARG A 140 4.86 -18.32 7.41
C ARG A 140 4.41 -17.56 8.67
N TYR A 141 4.95 -16.38 8.89
CA TYR A 141 4.45 -15.40 9.85
C TYR A 141 3.67 -14.30 9.16
N GLU A 142 2.63 -13.81 9.83
CA GLU A 142 1.79 -12.72 9.36
C GLU A 142 1.94 -11.54 10.34
N ILE A 143 2.58 -10.46 9.93
CA ILE A 143 2.79 -9.26 10.76
C ILE A 143 1.74 -8.22 10.39
N LYS A 144 0.92 -7.84 11.36
CA LYS A 144 -0.18 -6.88 11.24
C LYS A 144 0.13 -5.54 11.88
N ASN A 145 -0.75 -4.58 11.66
CA ASN A 145 -0.71 -3.23 12.25
C ASN A 145 0.53 -2.41 11.87
N LEU A 146 0.99 -2.56 10.63
CA LEU A 146 2.14 -1.84 10.10
C LEU A 146 1.70 -0.48 9.53
N ASN A 147 1.58 0.51 10.41
CA ASN A 147 1.04 1.84 10.06
C ASN A 147 1.97 2.74 9.23
N SER A 148 3.21 2.32 8.97
CA SER A 148 4.16 3.08 8.14
C SER A 148 5.21 2.16 7.53
N LEU A 149 5.86 2.61 6.45
CA LEU A 149 7.03 1.92 5.88
C LEU A 149 8.16 1.74 6.91
N ALA A 150 8.36 2.73 7.78
CA ALA A 150 9.35 2.63 8.85
C ALA A 150 9.01 1.51 9.84
N ASN A 151 7.72 1.31 10.13
CA ASN A 151 7.27 0.21 11.00
C ASN A 151 7.51 -1.15 10.34
N ILE A 152 7.28 -1.27 9.03
CA ILE A 152 7.61 -2.49 8.26
C ILE A 152 9.09 -2.83 8.43
N GLU A 153 9.97 -1.85 8.18
CA GLU A 153 11.42 -2.06 8.32
C GLU A 153 11.83 -2.45 9.74
N LYS A 154 11.27 -1.77 10.75
CA LYS A 154 11.58 -2.02 12.16
C LYS A 154 11.10 -3.40 12.62
N ALA A 155 9.86 -3.76 12.29
CA ALA A 155 9.29 -5.07 12.61
C ALA A 155 10.14 -6.20 11.99
N MET A 156 10.56 -6.02 10.75
CA MET A 156 11.36 -7.02 10.06
C MET A 156 12.79 -7.10 10.56
N LYS A 157 13.43 -5.98 10.88
CA LYS A 157 14.74 -5.98 11.56
C LYS A 157 14.67 -6.69 12.91
N TYR A 158 13.58 -6.51 13.65
CA TYR A 158 13.37 -7.21 14.92
C TYR A 158 13.23 -8.72 14.71
N GLU A 159 12.36 -9.17 13.80
CA GLU A 159 12.17 -10.60 13.53
C GLU A 159 13.44 -11.28 12.98
N ILE A 160 14.15 -10.63 12.07
CA ILE A 160 15.43 -11.15 11.56
C ILE A 160 16.42 -11.36 12.72
N LYS A 161 16.60 -10.38 13.60
CA LYS A 161 17.50 -10.49 14.76
C LYS A 161 17.07 -11.58 15.73
N LYS A 162 15.77 -11.68 16.02
CA LYS A 162 15.18 -12.71 16.87
C LYS A 162 15.47 -14.11 16.32
N HIS A 163 15.27 -14.32 15.03
CA HIS A 163 15.53 -15.61 14.38
C HIS A 163 17.02 -15.92 14.24
N GLN A 164 17.88 -14.92 14.02
CA GLN A 164 19.33 -15.10 14.08
C GLN A 164 19.81 -15.56 15.46
N LEU A 165 19.25 -15.01 16.54
CA LEU A 165 19.56 -15.45 17.90
C LEU A 165 19.07 -16.88 18.18
N LEU A 166 17.87 -17.24 17.73
CA LEU A 166 17.36 -18.60 17.87
C LEU A 166 18.25 -19.60 17.12
N PHE A 167 18.65 -19.25 15.90
CA PHE A 167 19.54 -20.06 15.09
C PHE A 167 20.92 -20.23 15.73
N SER A 168 21.53 -19.16 16.26
CA SER A 168 22.84 -19.24 16.94
C SER A 168 22.79 -20.06 18.23
N GLN A 169 21.63 -20.15 18.87
CA GLN A 169 21.37 -21.01 20.03
C GLN A 169 21.02 -22.47 19.67
N GLY A 170 21.01 -22.82 18.38
CA GLY A 170 20.62 -24.16 17.92
C GLY A 170 19.14 -24.50 18.16
N LYS A 171 18.29 -23.48 18.36
CA LYS A 171 16.85 -23.66 18.56
C LYS A 171 16.12 -23.74 17.22
N ASN A 172 15.02 -24.48 17.20
CA ASN A 172 14.11 -24.51 16.05
C ASN A 172 13.24 -23.24 16.00
N PRO A 173 12.81 -22.82 14.79
CA PRO A 173 11.86 -21.72 14.67
C PRO A 173 10.52 -22.07 15.32
N PRO A 174 9.83 -21.10 15.95
CA PRO A 174 8.46 -21.28 16.43
C PRO A 174 7.49 -21.63 15.30
N PHE A 175 6.37 -22.26 15.66
CA PHE A 175 5.24 -22.50 14.74
C PHE A 175 4.70 -21.20 14.14
N SER A 176 3.91 -21.30 13.06
CA SER A 176 3.28 -20.16 12.40
C SER A 176 2.53 -19.28 13.40
N GLN A 177 2.69 -17.97 13.26
CA GLN A 177 2.20 -16.95 14.19
C GLN A 177 1.62 -15.76 13.42
N THR A 178 0.59 -15.17 13.99
CA THR A 178 0.15 -13.83 13.65
C THR A 178 0.73 -12.87 14.69
N LEU A 179 1.48 -11.89 14.23
CA LEU A 179 2.24 -10.95 15.03
C LEU A 179 1.66 -9.54 14.83
N GLY A 180 1.78 -8.68 15.84
CA GLY A 180 1.57 -7.25 15.71
C GLY A 180 2.86 -6.51 16.01
N PHE A 181 3.08 -5.36 15.37
CA PHE A 181 4.20 -4.49 15.73
C PHE A 181 3.79 -3.50 16.83
N ASP A 182 4.46 -3.57 17.98
CA ASP A 182 4.33 -2.58 19.06
C ASP A 182 5.37 -1.48 18.88
N GLU A 183 4.91 -0.27 18.55
CA GLU A 183 5.79 0.88 18.35
C GLU A 183 6.46 1.36 19.64
N ALA A 184 5.83 1.23 20.80
CA ALA A 184 6.44 1.67 22.06
C ALA A 184 7.59 0.74 22.46
N GLN A 185 7.42 -0.56 22.24
CA GLN A 185 8.43 -1.58 22.55
C GLN A 185 9.44 -1.78 21.42
N GLN A 186 9.16 -1.26 20.21
CA GLN A 186 9.93 -1.52 18.99
C GLN A 186 10.11 -3.03 18.74
N ALA A 187 9.07 -3.81 19.04
CA ALA A 187 9.10 -5.26 19.04
C ALA A 187 7.84 -5.84 18.39
N THR A 188 7.93 -7.06 17.87
CA THR A 188 6.76 -7.83 17.46
C THR A 188 6.20 -8.61 18.64
N VAL A 189 4.88 -8.60 18.76
CA VAL A 189 4.15 -9.27 19.84
C VAL A 189 3.24 -10.30 19.19
N SER A 190 3.23 -11.54 19.71
CA SER A 190 2.32 -12.56 19.22
C SER A 190 0.89 -12.19 19.58
N HIS A 191 0.02 -12.19 18.57
CA HIS A 191 -1.43 -12.18 18.80
C HIS A 191 -1.94 -13.60 19.07
N ARG A 192 -3.16 -13.69 19.60
CA ARG A 192 -3.86 -14.97 19.81
C ARG A 192 -4.05 -15.72 18.49
N GLU A 193 -4.25 -17.03 18.62
CA GLU A 193 -4.30 -18.01 17.54
C GLU A 193 -5.22 -17.60 16.37
N LYS A 194 -4.77 -18.02 15.18
CA LYS A 194 -5.44 -17.79 13.91
C LYS A 194 -6.85 -18.36 13.94
N THR A 195 -7.85 -17.49 13.96
CA THR A 195 -9.25 -17.91 13.84
C THR A 195 -9.48 -18.41 12.41
N THR A 196 -10.05 -19.61 12.27
CA THR A 196 -10.46 -20.12 10.97
C THR A 196 -11.77 -19.45 10.58
N TYR A 197 -11.77 -18.71 9.48
CA TYR A 197 -12.96 -18.03 8.97
C TYR A 197 -13.84 -18.98 8.18
N PHE A 198 -15.16 -18.83 8.32
CA PHE A 198 -16.15 -19.49 7.48
C PHE A 198 -16.67 -18.51 6.44
N TYR A 199 -16.86 -19.01 5.21
CA TYR A 199 -17.36 -18.20 4.10
C TYR A 199 -18.70 -18.73 3.62
N LEU A 200 -19.68 -17.84 3.50
CA LEU A 200 -20.99 -18.13 2.91
C LEU A 200 -21.27 -17.18 1.75
N PRO A 201 -22.00 -17.58 0.70
CA PRO A 201 -22.44 -16.63 -0.32
C PRO A 201 -23.26 -15.48 0.28
N GLU A 202 -22.99 -14.25 -0.15
CA GLU A 202 -23.84 -13.10 0.20
C GLU A 202 -25.10 -13.11 -0.69
N VAL A 203 -26.23 -13.51 -0.10
CA VAL A 203 -27.49 -13.68 -0.84
C VAL A 203 -28.22 -12.36 -1.10
N ASN A 204 -27.91 -11.30 -0.36
CA ASN A 204 -28.57 -10.00 -0.52
C ASN A 204 -27.98 -9.18 -1.68
N ILE A 205 -26.78 -9.54 -2.16
CA ILE A 205 -26.13 -8.89 -3.29
C ILE A 205 -26.07 -9.90 -4.45
N PRO A 206 -26.93 -9.77 -5.48
CA PRO A 206 -26.90 -10.69 -6.61
C PRO A 206 -25.57 -10.59 -7.36
N PRO A 207 -25.16 -11.63 -8.10
CA PRO A 207 -23.97 -11.60 -8.93
C PRO A 207 -23.97 -10.38 -9.87
N ILE A 208 -22.89 -9.60 -9.83
CA ILE A 208 -22.77 -8.38 -10.64
C ILE A 208 -22.01 -8.75 -11.92
N ARG A 209 -22.66 -8.60 -13.07
CA ARG A 209 -22.03 -8.81 -14.38
C ARG A 209 -21.35 -7.54 -14.83
N ILE A 210 -20.08 -7.64 -15.20
CA ILE A 210 -19.27 -6.54 -15.72
C ILE A 210 -19.31 -6.62 -17.25
N LYS A 211 -19.97 -5.67 -17.90
CA LYS A 211 -20.12 -5.70 -19.36
C LYS A 211 -18.79 -5.29 -20.02
N PRO A 212 -18.39 -5.92 -21.14
CA PRO A 212 -17.17 -5.53 -21.87
C PRO A 212 -17.12 -4.04 -22.23
N ASN A 213 -18.27 -3.44 -22.54
CA ASN A 213 -18.37 -2.01 -22.85
C ASN A 213 -18.09 -1.11 -21.63
N GLU A 214 -18.36 -1.55 -20.40
CA GLU A 214 -18.03 -0.79 -19.19
C GLU A 214 -16.51 -0.78 -18.97
N ILE A 215 -15.86 -1.93 -19.16
CA ILE A 215 -14.40 -2.04 -19.13
C ILE A 215 -13.77 -1.15 -20.20
N LYS A 216 -14.33 -1.15 -21.41
CA LYS A 216 -13.85 -0.30 -22.51
C LYS A 216 -13.95 1.19 -22.16
N LYS A 217 -15.10 1.64 -21.65
CA LYS A 217 -15.30 3.03 -21.20
C LYS A 217 -14.30 3.42 -20.12
N ILE A 218 -14.04 2.55 -19.16
CA ILE A 218 -13.05 2.80 -18.11
C ILE A 218 -11.66 2.93 -18.73
N LYS A 219 -11.24 2.02 -19.63
CA LYS A 219 -9.94 2.07 -20.33
C LYS A 219 -9.75 3.30 -21.22
N GLU A 220 -10.84 3.88 -21.72
CA GLU A 220 -10.82 5.13 -22.50
C GLU A 220 -10.64 6.36 -21.61
N LEU A 221 -10.83 6.25 -20.28
CA LEU A 221 -10.48 7.32 -19.36
C LEU A 221 -8.97 7.55 -19.43
N LYS A 222 -8.55 8.78 -19.75
CA LYS A 222 -7.13 9.13 -19.87
C LYS A 222 -6.31 8.80 -18.62
N GLN A 223 -6.90 8.95 -17.43
CA GLN A 223 -6.24 8.60 -16.16
C GLN A 223 -6.00 7.09 -16.00
N SER A 224 -6.72 6.25 -16.74
CA SER A 224 -6.58 4.79 -16.69
C SER A 224 -5.57 4.25 -17.71
N ASP A 225 -4.92 5.11 -18.51
CA ASP A 225 -3.97 4.69 -19.53
C ASP A 225 -2.77 3.99 -18.86
N PRO A 226 -2.58 2.68 -19.07
CA PRO A 226 -1.49 1.93 -18.47
C PRO A 226 -0.12 2.47 -18.87
N LYS A 227 0.03 3.07 -20.07
CA LYS A 227 1.29 3.68 -20.49
C LYS A 227 1.60 4.94 -19.70
N LEU A 228 0.59 5.78 -19.46
CA LEU A 228 0.76 7.01 -18.69
C LEU A 228 0.97 6.72 -17.20
N ALA A 229 0.29 5.71 -16.64
CA ALA A 229 0.55 5.19 -15.31
C ALA A 229 1.96 4.58 -15.19
N GLN A 230 2.45 3.89 -16.23
CA GLN A 230 3.82 3.41 -16.31
C GLN A 230 4.83 4.56 -16.48
N GLU A 231 4.49 5.63 -17.20
CA GLU A 231 5.35 6.81 -17.33
C GLU A 231 5.47 7.59 -16.04
N VAL A 232 4.41 7.70 -15.24
CA VAL A 232 4.50 8.22 -13.86
C VAL A 232 5.52 7.45 -13.05
N ASN A 233 5.58 6.14 -13.24
CA ASN A 233 6.57 5.31 -12.60
C ASN A 233 7.95 5.64 -13.20
N LYS A 234 8.09 5.61 -14.54
CA LYS A 234 9.35 5.87 -15.27
C LYS A 234 9.88 7.30 -15.12
N ASN A 235 9.11 8.24 -14.57
CA ASN A 235 9.47 9.64 -14.33
C ASN A 235 9.58 9.95 -12.82
N PRO A 236 10.55 9.33 -12.10
CA PRO A 236 10.75 9.56 -10.67
C PRO A 236 10.97 11.03 -10.24
N PRO A 237 11.47 11.98 -11.08
CA PRO A 237 11.72 13.34 -10.62
C PRO A 237 10.50 14.13 -10.14
N LEU A 238 9.44 14.16 -10.94
CA LEU A 238 8.19 14.85 -10.58
C LEU A 238 7.58 14.28 -9.30
N LEU A 239 7.68 12.96 -9.15
CA LEU A 239 7.15 12.23 -8.02
C LEU A 239 7.99 12.45 -6.75
N LYS A 240 9.32 12.49 -6.89
CA LYS A 240 10.25 12.86 -5.81
C LYS A 240 9.97 14.29 -5.32
N ILE A 241 9.72 15.25 -6.22
CA ILE A 241 9.33 16.63 -5.86
C ILE A 241 8.01 16.63 -5.07
N PHE A 242 6.99 15.95 -5.59
CA PHE A 242 5.67 15.88 -4.94
C PHE A 242 5.76 15.30 -3.52
N ASN A 243 6.41 14.15 -3.39
CA ASN A 243 6.59 13.48 -2.10
C ASN A 243 7.42 14.31 -1.11
N PHE A 244 8.45 15.02 -1.59
CA PHE A 244 9.25 15.93 -0.78
C PHE A 244 8.39 17.06 -0.21
N LEU A 245 7.60 17.72 -1.06
CA LEU A 245 6.72 18.82 -0.63
C LEU A 245 5.60 18.33 0.29
N GLU A 246 5.00 17.18 0.03
CA GLU A 246 4.00 16.57 0.91
C GLU A 246 4.57 16.31 2.31
N LYS A 247 5.80 15.77 2.40
CA LYS A 247 6.50 15.57 3.69
C LYS A 247 6.75 16.88 4.44
N LYS A 248 6.97 17.99 3.72
CA LYS A 248 7.15 19.34 4.28
C LYS A 248 5.82 20.08 4.55
N LYS A 249 4.67 19.40 4.42
CA LYS A 249 3.32 19.99 4.53
C LYS A 249 3.05 21.11 3.52
N PHE A 250 3.71 21.06 2.37
CA PHE A 250 3.78 22.13 1.36
C PHE A 250 4.36 23.43 1.95
N LEU A 251 5.48 23.88 1.39
CA LEU A 251 6.07 25.17 1.77
C LEU A 251 5.08 26.31 1.50
N THR A 252 5.08 27.31 2.37
CA THR A 252 4.39 28.57 2.14
C THR A 252 5.09 29.36 1.02
N LYS A 253 4.37 30.32 0.42
CA LYS A 253 4.94 31.20 -0.63
C LYS A 253 6.16 31.99 -0.13
N GLU A 254 6.22 32.26 1.17
CA GLU A 254 7.30 32.98 1.83
C GLU A 254 8.53 32.09 1.99
N GLU A 255 8.36 30.87 2.49
CA GLU A 255 9.44 29.88 2.63
C GLU A 255 10.06 29.48 1.28
N TYR A 256 9.29 29.47 0.19
CA TYR A 256 9.82 29.20 -1.15
C TYR A 256 10.62 30.37 -1.75
N LYS A 257 10.25 31.62 -1.44
CA LYS A 257 10.92 32.81 -2.01
C LYS A 257 12.38 32.94 -1.58
N GLU A 258 12.75 32.37 -0.44
CA GLU A 258 14.11 32.44 0.12
C GLU A 258 15.04 31.35 -0.44
N LYS A 259 14.55 30.43 -1.28
CA LYS A 259 15.28 29.24 -1.72
C LYS A 259 15.88 29.41 -3.11
N LYS A 260 17.17 29.10 -3.23
CA LYS A 260 17.91 29.10 -4.50
C LYS A 260 17.84 27.71 -5.12
N LEU A 261 16.78 27.48 -5.87
CA LEU A 261 16.81 26.44 -6.89
C LEU A 261 17.61 26.96 -8.10
N GLU A 262 18.27 26.11 -8.85
CA GLU A 262 19.01 26.49 -10.07
C GLU A 262 18.26 26.09 -11.35
N ASN A 263 17.56 24.95 -11.32
CA ASN A 263 16.81 24.41 -12.43
C ASN A 263 15.41 25.05 -12.58
N GLU A 264 15.17 25.70 -13.71
CA GLU A 264 13.91 26.41 -14.00
C GLU A 264 12.68 25.49 -14.13
N GLU A 265 12.86 24.24 -14.55
CA GLU A 265 11.75 23.29 -14.64
C GLU A 265 11.31 22.78 -13.26
N ILE A 266 12.28 22.45 -12.39
CA ILE A 266 12.01 22.06 -10.98
C ILE A 266 11.32 23.23 -10.24
N LYS A 267 11.80 24.46 -10.43
CA LYS A 267 11.17 25.68 -9.89
C LYS A 267 9.72 25.82 -10.32
N ALA A 268 9.44 25.66 -11.61
CA ALA A 268 8.10 25.80 -12.14
C ALA A 268 7.14 24.78 -11.52
N ILE A 269 7.58 23.52 -11.41
CA ILE A 269 6.80 22.44 -10.80
C ILE A 269 6.51 22.73 -9.32
N ILE A 270 7.54 23.08 -8.54
CA ILE A 270 7.41 23.34 -7.09
C ILE A 270 6.50 24.54 -6.85
N LYS A 271 6.69 25.63 -7.61
CA LYS A 271 5.86 26.83 -7.52
C LYS A 271 4.39 26.51 -7.80
N GLU A 272 4.09 25.77 -8.86
CA GLU A 272 2.71 25.38 -9.17
C GLU A 272 2.12 24.44 -8.11
N LEU A 273 2.92 23.53 -7.56
CA LEU A 273 2.50 22.65 -6.47
C LEU A 273 2.10 23.42 -5.21
N ILE A 274 2.92 24.40 -4.82
CA ILE A 274 2.66 25.28 -3.68
C ILE A 274 1.41 26.14 -3.93
N GLU A 275 1.27 26.68 -5.14
CA GLU A 275 0.17 27.60 -5.50
C GLU A 275 -1.17 26.91 -5.66
N THR A 276 -1.20 25.74 -6.29
CA THR A 276 -2.45 25.10 -6.72
C THR A 276 -2.87 23.96 -5.81
N LYS A 277 -1.95 23.38 -5.04
CA LYS A 277 -2.16 22.16 -4.24
C LYS A 277 -2.86 21.03 -5.02
N LYS A 278 -2.68 21.01 -6.35
CA LYS A 278 -3.33 20.06 -7.23
C LYS A 278 -2.87 18.62 -6.93
N PRO A 279 -3.74 17.62 -7.14
CA PRO A 279 -3.34 16.22 -7.08
C PRO A 279 -2.18 15.93 -8.05
N PHE A 280 -1.30 15.00 -7.69
CA PHE A 280 -0.15 14.60 -8.50
C PHE A 280 -0.54 14.26 -9.95
N ALA A 281 -1.68 13.61 -10.15
CA ALA A 281 -2.22 13.25 -11.46
C ALA A 281 -2.35 14.45 -12.42
N ALA A 282 -2.83 15.59 -11.91
CA ALA A 282 -3.02 16.80 -12.71
C ALA A 282 -1.69 17.45 -13.12
N LEU A 283 -0.64 17.28 -12.33
CA LEU A 283 0.70 17.82 -12.59
C LEU A 283 1.54 16.91 -13.47
N ALA A 284 1.50 15.59 -13.24
CA ALA A 284 2.12 14.60 -14.12
C ALA A 284 1.67 14.79 -15.57
N LYS A 285 0.39 15.12 -15.77
CA LYS A 285 -0.20 15.47 -17.07
C LYS A 285 0.37 16.73 -17.72
N LYS A 286 0.76 17.74 -16.93
CA LYS A 286 1.26 19.03 -17.45
C LYS A 286 2.76 18.98 -17.72
N TYR A 287 3.48 18.22 -16.91
CA TYR A 287 4.95 18.14 -16.91
C TYR A 287 5.47 16.80 -17.48
N GLU A 288 4.65 16.14 -18.31
CA GLU A 288 4.98 14.87 -18.99
C GLU A 288 6.26 14.95 -19.85
N LYS A 289 6.70 16.15 -20.25
CA LYS A 289 7.95 16.38 -21.02
C LYS A 289 9.18 16.66 -20.17
N THR A 290 9.03 16.77 -18.85
CA THR A 290 10.10 17.18 -17.91
C THR A 290 11.01 16.00 -17.51
N THR A 291 10.97 14.92 -18.29
CA THR A 291 11.64 13.63 -18.10
C THR A 291 13.15 13.67 -18.30
N LYS A 292 13.72 14.85 -18.57
CA LYS A 292 15.15 15.05 -18.83
C LYS A 292 15.95 15.57 -17.63
N VAL A 293 15.29 15.81 -16.50
CA VAL A 293 15.97 16.28 -15.29
C VAL A 293 16.76 15.12 -14.67
N ASN A 294 18.08 15.29 -14.56
CA ASN A 294 18.99 14.33 -13.93
C ASN A 294 18.62 14.15 -12.44
N GLU A 295 18.55 12.90 -11.97
CA GLU A 295 18.19 12.59 -10.58
C GLU A 295 19.15 13.18 -9.54
N ASN A 296 20.45 13.23 -9.83
CA ASN A 296 21.44 13.84 -8.92
C ASN A 296 21.22 15.35 -8.79
N LEU A 297 20.87 16.01 -9.90
CA LEU A 297 20.53 17.43 -9.90
C LEU A 297 19.25 17.66 -9.09
N LEU A 298 18.23 16.83 -9.29
CA LEU A 298 17.00 16.91 -8.52
C LEU A 298 17.24 16.74 -7.01
N GLU A 299 18.06 15.78 -6.60
CA GLU A 299 18.34 15.55 -5.18
C GLU A 299 19.14 16.69 -4.55
N GLN A 300 20.06 17.29 -5.30
CA GLN A 300 20.77 18.50 -4.89
C GLN A 300 19.80 19.67 -4.70
N GLU A 301 18.89 19.86 -5.66
CA GLU A 301 17.88 20.92 -5.64
C GLU A 301 16.87 20.75 -4.50
N LEU A 302 16.42 19.52 -4.24
CA LEU A 302 15.54 19.21 -3.11
C LEU A 302 16.25 19.34 -1.75
N LYS A 303 17.58 19.15 -1.68
CA LYS A 303 18.36 19.45 -0.46
C LYS A 303 18.52 20.95 -0.22
N ASN A 304 18.59 21.74 -1.29
CA ASN A 304 18.64 23.20 -1.23
C ASN A 304 17.30 23.81 -0.83
N LEU A 305 16.19 23.06 -0.97
CA LEU A 305 14.84 23.42 -0.56
C LEU A 305 14.59 23.18 0.94
#